data_AF-Q2C178-F1
#
_entry.id   AF-Q2C178-F1
#
_cell.length_a   1.000
_cell.length_b   1.000
_cell.length_c   1.000
_cell.angle_alpha   90.00
_cell.angle_beta   90.00
_cell.angle_gamma   90.00
#
_symmetry.space_group_name_H-M   'P 1'
#
loop_
_entity.id
_entity.type
_entity.pdbx_description
1 polymer ?
#
loop_
_entity_poly.entity_id
_entity_poly.type
_entity_poly.pdbx_seq_one_letter_code
_entity_poly.pdbx_strand_id
1 'polypeptide(L)' 'MGKEYDGLHRISFLIDENGMIEHVFNKFKTKDHHQVVLDYLNQ' A
#
# COMPACT_ATOMS: atom_id res chain seq x y z
N MET A 1 -8.58 -31.52 -7.95
CA MET A 1 -8.96 -30.10 -8.12
C MET A 1 -8.67 -29.41 -6.80
N GLY A 2 -7.53 -28.71 -6.73
CA GLY A 2 -6.97 -28.16 -5.49
C GLY A 2 -7.41 -26.72 -5.25
N LYS A 3 -7.39 -26.28 -3.98
CA LYS A 3 -7.63 -24.88 -3.61
C LYS A 3 -6.40 -24.05 -3.95
N GLU A 4 -6.54 -23.04 -4.80
CA GLU A 4 -5.53 -22.01 -4.99
C GLU A 4 -5.73 -20.94 -3.91
N TYR A 5 -4.67 -20.64 -3.17
CA TYR A 5 -4.70 -19.61 -2.14
C TYR A 5 -4.07 -18.34 -2.72
N ASP A 6 -4.86 -17.27 -2.78
CA ASP A 6 -4.47 -15.98 -3.36
C ASP A 6 -3.52 -15.16 -2.47
N GLY A 7 -2.98 -15.78 -1.42
CA GLY A 7 -1.99 -15.19 -0.52
C GLY A 7 -2.55 -14.06 0.36
N LEU A 8 -1.65 -13.20 0.84
CA LEU A 8 -1.96 -12.03 1.65
C LEU A 8 -1.82 -10.77 0.78
N HIS A 9 -2.94 -10.11 0.49
CA HIS A 9 -2.95 -8.79 -0.16
C HIS A 9 -2.74 -7.70 0.89
N ARG A 10 -1.56 -7.06 0.89
CA ARG A 10 -1.27 -5.93 1.76
C ARG A 10 -1.40 -4.64 0.98
N ILE A 11 -2.32 -3.78 1.42
CA ILE A 11 -2.66 -2.52 0.76
C ILE A 11 -2.70 -1.43 1.83
N SER A 12 -2.09 -0.28 1.54
CA SER A 12 -2.14 0.91 2.38
C SER A 12 -2.75 2.06 1.59
N PHE A 13 -3.51 2.92 2.26
CA PHE A 13 -4.18 4.07 1.67
C PHE A 13 -3.65 5.34 2.33
N LEU A 14 -3.26 6.33 1.52
CA LEU A 14 -3.06 7.69 1.97
C LEU A 14 -4.38 8.44 1.80
N ILE A 15 -4.82 9.09 2.87
CA ILE A 15 -6.09 9.81 2.93
C ILE A 15 -5.79 11.25 3.32
N ASP A 16 -6.37 12.20 2.59
CA ASP A 16 -6.22 13.62 2.86
C ASP A 16 -7.11 14.09 4.04
N GLU A 17 -6.99 15.37 4.39
CA GLU A 17 -7.77 15.97 5.49
C GLU A 17 -9.29 16.01 5.22
N ASN A 18 -9.70 15.90 3.96
CA ASN A 18 -11.10 15.87 3.54
C ASN A 18 -11.68 14.45 3.55
N GLY A 19 -10.85 13.43 3.86
CA GLY A 19 -11.26 12.03 3.84
C GLY A 19 -11.23 11.39 2.45
N MET A 20 -10.62 12.02 1.45
CA MET A 20 -10.46 11.46 0.11
C MET A 20 -9.16 10.65 0.00
N ILE A 21 -9.20 9.55 -0.75
CA ILE A 21 -8.01 8.72 -0.99
C ILE A 21 -7.11 9.46 -1.99
N GLU A 22 -5.94 9.85 -1.52
CA GLU A 22 -4.91 10.52 -2.32
C GLU A 22 -4.03 9.50 -3.05
N HIS A 23 -3.67 8.40 -2.38
CA HIS A 23 -2.80 7.38 -2.96
C HIS A 23 -3.08 5.97 -2.44
N VAL A 24 -2.81 4.96 -3.28
CA VAL A 24 -2.96 3.54 -2.94
C VAL A 24 -1.63 2.81 -3.13
N PHE A 25 -1.06 2.33 -2.04
CA PHE A 25 0.14 1.49 -2.06
C PHE A 25 -0.30 0.03 -2.06
N ASN A 26 -0.06 -0.70 -3.16
CA ASN A 26 -0.44 -2.12 -3.30
C ASN A 26 0.68 -3.04 -3.82
N LYS A 27 1.84 -2.47 -4.16
CA LYS A 27 3.00 -3.20 -4.69
C LYS A 27 4.26 -2.79 -3.95
N PHE A 28 4.43 -3.29 -2.75
CA PHE A 28 5.63 -3.05 -1.95
C PHE A 28 6.03 -4.30 -1.18
N LYS A 29 7.33 -4.41 -0.88
CA LYS A 29 7.81 -5.36 0.12
C LYS A 29 7.49 -4.79 1.49
N THR A 30 6.94 -5.61 2.39
CA THR A 30 6.55 -5.18 3.74
C THR A 30 7.67 -4.48 4.51
N LYS A 31 8.94 -4.89 4.31
CA LYS A 31 10.10 -4.29 4.97
C LYS A 31 10.36 -2.85 4.54
N ASP A 32 10.05 -2.52 3.30
CA ASP A 32 10.41 -1.25 2.67
C ASP A 32 9.23 -0.26 2.65
N HIS A 33 8.08 -0.63 3.23
CA HIS A 33 6.86 0.19 3.21
C HIS A 33 7.05 1.60 3.73
N HIS A 34 7.81 1.76 4.83
CA HIS A 34 8.08 3.07 5.43
C HIS A 34 8.82 4.00 4.46
N GLN A 35 9.80 3.46 3.71
CA GLN A 35 10.55 4.24 2.73
C GLN A 35 9.67 4.63 1.55
N VAL A 36 8.81 3.73 1.05
CA VAL A 36 7.88 4.03 -0.05
C VAL A 36 6.97 5.21 0.29
N VAL A 37 6.46 5.27 1.52
CA VAL A 37 5.62 6.40 1.97
C VAL A 37 6.44 7.68 2.07
N LEU A 38 7.65 7.64 2.62
CA LEU A 38 8.53 8.81 2.72
C LEU A 38 8.94 9.33 1.34
N ASP A 39 9.27 8.44 0.41
CA ASP A 39 9.65 8.82 -0.95
C ASP A 39 8.49 9.51 -1.67
N TYR A 40 7.25 9.05 -1.46
CA TYR A 40 6.05 9.71 -1.99
C TYR A 40 5.84 11.12 -1.42
N LEU A 41 6.06 11.30 -0.10
CA LEU A 41 5.84 12.59 0.57
C LEU A 41 6.95 13.64 0.31
N ASN A 42 8.13 13.21 -0.14
CA ASN A 42 9.28 14.09 -0.37
C ASN A 42 9.51 14.46 -1.85
N GLN A 43 8.56 14.13 -2.73
CA GLN A 43 8.52 14.60 -4.12
C GLN A 43 7.92 16.00 -4.23
#